data_AF-A0A7K1C1W6-F1
#
_entry.id   AF-A0A7K1C1W6-F1
#
_cell.length_a   1.000
_cell.length_b   1.000
_cell.length_c   1.000
_cell.angle_alpha   90.00
_cell.angle_beta   90.00
_cell.angle_gamma   90.00
#
_symmetry.space_group_name_H-M   'P 1'
#
loop_
_entity.id
_entity.type
_entity.pdbx_description
1 polymer ?
#
loop_
_entity_poly.entity_id
_entity_poly.type
_entity_poly.pdbx_seq_one_letter_code
_entity_poly.pdbx_strand_id
1 'polypeptide(L)'
;MDINPTEVAQAVTTGDSNLSAASALIGDPSKFGRVGEDGTVYVITPAGEKAVGSYPGKSPEEALAYFVRKFEAVASEVALLAARIKSGAMVPSDAAEAVVKLRETVANLNGVGDLATLAASVDQIPNLIEDHRAAYQERKDVEAAVREAKR
;
A
#
# COMPACT_ATOMS: atom_id res chain seq x y z
N MET A 1 -46.70 -17.09 25.74
CA MET A 1 -45.83 -16.34 26.68
C MET A 1 -44.42 -16.65 26.27
N ASP A 2 -43.93 -15.76 25.42
CA ASP A 2 -42.93 -15.97 24.40
C ASP A 2 -41.65 -15.32 24.89
N ILE A 3 -40.56 -16.08 24.95
CA ILE A 3 -39.22 -15.52 25.14
C ILE A 3 -38.35 -16.17 24.08
N ASN A 4 -38.29 -15.51 22.91
CA ASN A 4 -37.28 -15.75 21.89
C ASN A 4 -35.97 -15.08 22.36
N PRO A 5 -34.82 -15.77 22.41
CA PRO A 5 -33.54 -15.17 22.81
C PRO A 5 -32.82 -14.43 21.66
N THR A 6 -33.55 -13.85 20.69
CA THR A 6 -32.96 -13.31 19.45
C THR A 6 -32.82 -11.78 19.44
N GLU A 7 -32.59 -11.14 20.58
CA GLU A 7 -32.49 -9.67 20.67
C GLU A 7 -31.23 -9.15 21.40
N VAL A 8 -30.05 -9.68 21.08
CA VAL A 8 -28.78 -9.03 21.46
C VAL A 8 -27.68 -9.24 20.40
N ALA A 9 -27.91 -8.79 19.17
CA ALA A 9 -26.81 -8.67 18.19
C ALA A 9 -27.08 -7.64 17.09
N GLN A 10 -27.62 -6.47 17.44
CA GLN A 10 -27.71 -5.33 16.52
C GLN A 10 -27.38 -4.03 17.25
N ALA A 11 -26.10 -3.83 17.60
CA ALA A 11 -25.53 -2.50 17.88
C ALA A 11 -24.01 -2.60 18.12
N VAL A 12 -23.21 -2.77 17.05
CA VAL A 12 -21.94 -2.06 16.88
C VAL A 12 -21.65 -1.95 15.37
N THR A 13 -22.22 -0.93 14.75
CA THR A 13 -21.59 -0.34 13.57
C THR A 13 -20.51 0.61 14.07
N THR A 14 -19.43 0.75 13.30
CA THR A 14 -18.45 1.85 13.25
C THR A 14 -17.04 1.49 13.71
N GLY A 15 -16.17 1.38 12.70
CA GLY A 15 -14.73 1.66 12.81
C GLY A 15 -13.84 0.46 13.09
N ASP A 16 -12.74 0.38 12.36
CA ASP A 16 -11.57 -0.40 12.76
C ASP A 16 -11.61 -1.92 12.52
N SER A 17 -11.65 -2.35 11.26
CA SER A 17 -11.17 -3.70 10.90
C SER A 17 -10.42 -3.75 9.57
N ASN A 18 -10.13 -2.59 8.99
CA ASN A 18 -9.40 -2.50 7.73
C ASN A 18 -8.29 -1.44 7.77
N LEU A 19 -7.67 -1.26 8.95
CA LEU A 19 -6.29 -0.78 9.00
C LEU A 19 -5.45 -1.85 8.30
N SER A 20 -5.28 -1.70 6.99
CA SER A 20 -4.36 -2.53 6.22
C SER A 20 -2.98 -2.44 6.89
N ALA A 21 -2.16 -3.49 6.80
CA ALA A 21 -0.76 -3.43 7.25
C ALA A 21 -0.02 -2.20 6.67
N ALA A 22 -0.48 -1.71 5.51
CA ALA A 22 -0.04 -0.45 4.91
C ALA A 22 -0.34 0.79 5.80
N SER A 23 -1.56 0.95 6.33
CA SER A 23 -1.91 2.07 7.22
C SER A 23 -1.11 2.04 8.54
N ALA A 24 -0.75 0.87 9.06
CA ALA A 24 0.11 0.77 10.25
C ALA A 24 1.57 1.19 10.00
N LEU A 25 2.05 1.03 8.75
CA LEU A 25 3.41 1.40 8.34
C LEU A 25 3.53 2.88 7.94
N ILE A 26 2.42 3.52 7.53
CA ILE A 26 2.45 4.80 6.81
C ILE A 26 1.58 5.87 7.52
N GLY A 27 0.86 5.49 8.58
CA GLY A 27 -0.07 6.36 9.30
C GLY A 27 -1.46 6.37 8.67
N ASP A 28 -2.31 7.30 9.11
CA ASP A 28 -3.71 7.37 8.66
C ASP A 28 -3.81 8.18 7.34
N PRO A 29 -3.98 7.52 6.18
CA PRO A 29 -3.93 8.19 4.88
C PRO A 29 -5.08 9.17 4.67
N SER A 30 -6.22 8.97 5.35
CA SER A 30 -7.39 9.83 5.25
C SER A 30 -7.11 11.26 5.72
N LYS A 31 -6.13 11.45 6.61
CA LYS A 31 -5.71 12.78 7.10
C LYS A 31 -5.06 13.65 6.03
N PHE A 32 -4.56 13.02 4.97
CA PHE A 32 -4.02 13.70 3.80
C PHE A 32 -5.10 14.00 2.76
N GLY A 33 -6.39 13.76 3.06
CA GLY A 33 -7.45 13.94 2.09
C GLY A 33 -8.52 14.93 2.53
N ARG A 34 -9.04 15.66 1.55
CA ARG A 34 -10.19 16.55 1.71
C ARG A 34 -11.15 16.35 0.55
N VAL A 35 -12.45 16.45 0.81
CA VAL A 35 -13.47 16.42 -0.23
C VAL A 35 -14.11 17.80 -0.32
N GLY A 36 -14.21 18.33 -1.54
CA GLY A 36 -14.94 19.57 -1.84
C GLY A 36 -16.45 19.34 -1.84
N GLU A 37 -17.21 20.42 -1.72
CA GLU A 37 -18.68 20.38 -1.71
C GLU A 37 -19.29 19.84 -3.02
N ASP A 38 -18.53 19.93 -4.12
CA ASP A 38 -18.86 19.38 -5.43
C ASP A 38 -18.52 17.88 -5.60
N GLY A 39 -17.93 17.25 -4.58
CA GLY A 39 -17.54 15.84 -4.60
C GLY A 39 -16.16 15.56 -5.21
N THR A 40 -15.37 16.62 -5.49
CA THR A 40 -13.96 16.48 -5.85
C THR A 40 -13.11 16.17 -4.62
N VAL A 41 -12.26 15.17 -4.74
CA VAL A 41 -11.32 14.74 -3.72
C VAL A 41 -9.95 15.36 -4.00
N TYR A 42 -9.36 15.89 -2.94
CA TYR A 42 -8.06 16.55 -2.92
C TYR A 42 -7.13 15.77 -2.00
N VAL A 43 -5.87 15.68 -2.39
CA VAL A 43 -4.76 15.25 -1.52
C VAL A 43 -4.00 16.47 -1.05
N ILE A 44 -3.72 16.51 0.25
CA ILE A 44 -2.95 17.54 0.92
C ILE A 44 -1.50 17.06 0.94
N THR A 45 -0.63 17.76 0.23
CA THR A 45 0.80 17.48 0.18
C THR A 45 1.59 18.66 0.76
N PRO A 46 2.88 18.49 1.10
CA PRO A 46 3.73 19.60 1.53
C PRO A 46 3.84 20.73 0.49
N ALA A 47 3.62 20.42 -0.79
CA ALA A 47 3.61 21.38 -1.89
C ALA A 47 2.25 22.10 -2.06
N GLY A 48 1.22 21.70 -1.30
CA GLY A 48 -0.14 22.21 -1.38
C GLY A 48 -1.19 21.14 -1.65
N GLU A 49 -2.44 21.58 -1.80
CA GLU A 49 -3.58 20.73 -2.15
C GLU A 49 -3.60 20.42 -3.65
N LYS A 50 -3.79 19.15 -4.02
CA LYS A 50 -3.91 18.70 -5.41
C LYS A 50 -5.20 17.91 -5.59
N ALA A 51 -5.98 18.24 -6.62
CA ALA A 51 -7.15 17.44 -6.99
C ALA A 51 -6.72 16.06 -7.51
N VAL A 52 -7.24 14.99 -6.93
CA VAL A 52 -6.96 13.60 -7.36
C VAL A 52 -8.08 13.02 -8.24
N GLY A 53 -9.27 13.61 -8.17
CA GLY A 53 -10.42 13.23 -8.99
C GLY A 53 -11.71 13.44 -8.24
N SER A 54 -12.84 13.12 -8.88
CA SER A 54 -14.17 13.32 -8.29
C SER A 54 -14.96 12.02 -8.36
N TYR A 55 -15.83 11.79 -7.38
CA TYR A 55 -16.69 10.61 -7.34
C TYR A 55 -18.15 11.05 -7.14
N PRO A 56 -18.80 11.53 -8.21
CA PRO A 56 -20.14 12.12 -8.11
C PRO A 56 -21.20 11.08 -7.73
N GLY A 57 -22.22 11.53 -7.01
CA GLY A 57 -23.33 10.67 -6.58
C GLY A 57 -22.99 9.76 -5.40
N LYS A 58 -21.87 10.01 -4.72
CA LYS A 58 -21.42 9.27 -3.54
C LYS A 58 -21.17 10.20 -2.36
N SER A 59 -21.22 9.65 -1.16
CA SER A 59 -20.94 10.41 0.05
C SER A 59 -19.47 10.85 0.07
N PRO A 60 -19.12 12.01 0.67
CA PRO A 60 -17.74 12.46 0.77
C PRO A 60 -16.80 11.40 1.37
N GLU A 61 -17.27 10.69 2.40
CA GLU A 61 -16.53 9.61 3.05
C GLU A 61 -16.24 8.43 2.11
N GLU A 62 -17.22 8.05 1.27
CA GLU A 62 -17.04 6.99 0.27
C GLU A 62 -16.06 7.39 -0.82
N ALA A 63 -16.16 8.64 -1.29
CA ALA A 63 -15.24 9.19 -2.27
C ALA A 63 -13.81 9.20 -1.74
N LEU A 64 -13.61 9.73 -0.52
CA LEU A 64 -12.32 9.75 0.16
C LEU A 64 -11.74 8.34 0.31
N ALA A 65 -12.54 7.41 0.85
CA ALA A 65 -12.12 6.03 1.07
C ALA A 65 -11.68 5.32 -0.23
N TYR A 66 -12.34 5.62 -1.35
CA TYR A 66 -11.95 5.08 -2.65
C TYR A 66 -10.53 5.50 -3.06
N PHE A 67 -10.19 6.79 -2.91
CA PHE A 67 -8.85 7.28 -3.23
C PHE A 67 -7.79 6.90 -2.19
N VAL A 68 -8.17 6.73 -0.93
CA VAL A 68 -7.31 6.15 0.11
C VAL A 68 -6.95 4.71 -0.24
N ARG A 69 -7.91 3.87 -0.61
CA ARG A 69 -7.63 2.47 -1.00
C ARG A 69 -6.69 2.36 -2.19
N LYS A 70 -6.75 3.29 -3.14
CA LYS A 70 -5.79 3.36 -4.25
C LYS A 70 -4.36 3.58 -3.76
N PHE A 71 -4.19 4.50 -2.81
CA PHE A 71 -2.90 4.73 -2.18
C PHE A 71 -2.42 3.49 -1.42
N GLU A 72 -3.28 2.88 -0.60
CA GLU A 72 -2.94 1.69 0.19
C GLU A 72 -2.54 0.50 -0.69
N ALA A 73 -3.16 0.35 -1.87
CA ALA A 73 -2.78 -0.69 -2.82
C ALA A 73 -1.33 -0.53 -3.28
N VAL A 74 -0.96 0.66 -3.79
CA VAL A 74 0.40 0.94 -4.27
C VAL A 74 1.40 0.87 -3.12
N ALA A 75 1.05 1.39 -1.95
CA ALA A 75 1.86 1.27 -0.74
C ALA A 75 2.13 -0.19 -0.34
N SER A 76 1.13 -1.06 -0.46
CA SER A 76 1.29 -2.49 -0.20
C SER A 76 2.21 -3.15 -1.21
N GLU A 77 2.16 -2.75 -2.48
CA GLU A 77 3.08 -3.22 -3.52
C GLU A 77 4.53 -2.82 -3.23
N VAL A 78 4.77 -1.57 -2.79
CA VAL A 78 6.08 -1.08 -2.35
C VAL A 78 6.60 -1.91 -1.18
N ALA A 79 5.78 -2.11 -0.16
CA ALA A 79 6.16 -2.90 1.02
C ALA A 79 6.48 -4.35 0.65
N LEU A 80 5.69 -4.97 -0.23
CA LEU A 80 5.91 -6.33 -0.70
C LEU A 80 7.20 -6.47 -1.51
N LEU A 81 7.49 -5.53 -2.41
CA LEU A 81 8.72 -5.50 -3.19
C LEU A 81 9.94 -5.43 -2.26
N ALA A 82 9.92 -4.49 -1.30
CA ALA A 82 10.97 -4.36 -0.30
C ALA A 82 11.15 -5.65 0.54
N ALA A 83 10.07 -6.30 0.96
CA ALA A 83 10.13 -7.54 1.72
C ALA A 83 10.74 -8.71 0.91
N ARG A 84 10.39 -8.82 -0.39
CA ARG A 84 10.95 -9.86 -1.28
C ARG A 84 12.45 -9.66 -1.52
N ILE A 85 12.89 -8.41 -1.63
CA ILE A 85 14.31 -8.07 -1.76
C ILE A 85 15.06 -8.45 -0.48
N LYS A 86 14.57 -8.00 0.68
CA LYS A 86 15.18 -8.29 1.99
C LYS A 86 15.31 -9.78 2.28
N SER A 87 14.31 -10.55 1.87
CA SER A 87 14.30 -12.01 2.04
C SER A 87 15.13 -12.76 0.99
N GLY A 88 15.72 -12.10 -0.01
CA GLY A 88 16.40 -12.77 -1.12
C GLY A 88 15.45 -13.62 -1.99
N ALA A 89 14.15 -13.32 -1.98
CA ALA A 89 13.13 -14.05 -2.74
C ALA A 89 12.93 -13.51 -4.16
N MET A 90 13.69 -12.48 -4.55
CA MET A 90 13.60 -11.83 -5.85
C MET A 90 14.98 -11.66 -6.46
N VAL A 91 15.06 -11.81 -7.79
CA VAL A 91 16.31 -11.58 -8.52
C VAL A 91 16.62 -10.08 -8.54
N PRO A 92 17.86 -9.64 -8.28
CA PRO A 92 18.21 -8.22 -8.23
C PRO A 92 17.83 -7.42 -9.49
N SER A 93 17.99 -8.01 -10.69
CA SER A 93 17.62 -7.37 -11.95
C SER A 93 16.10 -7.18 -12.08
N ASP A 94 15.32 -8.20 -11.73
CA ASP A 94 13.85 -8.14 -11.76
C ASP A 94 13.32 -7.13 -10.72
N ALA A 95 13.96 -7.07 -9.55
CA ALA A 95 13.68 -6.05 -8.55
C ALA A 95 13.93 -4.64 -9.08
N ALA A 96 15.03 -4.41 -9.80
CA ALA A 96 15.33 -3.11 -10.40
C ALA A 96 14.27 -2.71 -11.45
N GLU A 97 13.82 -3.64 -12.30
CA GLU A 97 12.74 -3.40 -13.26
C GLU A 97 11.41 -3.10 -12.56
N ALA A 98 11.10 -3.82 -11.49
CA ALA A 98 9.90 -3.59 -10.68
C ALA A 98 9.92 -2.19 -10.03
N VAL A 99 11.07 -1.72 -9.55
CA VAL A 99 11.23 -0.35 -9.03
C VAL A 99 10.90 0.69 -10.10
N VAL A 100 11.40 0.54 -11.32
CA VAL A 100 11.11 1.50 -12.40
C VAL A 100 9.60 1.61 -12.64
N LYS A 101 8.92 0.47 -12.80
CA LYS A 101 7.45 0.44 -12.99
C LYS A 101 6.72 1.06 -11.80
N LEU A 102 7.18 0.78 -10.58
CA LEU A 102 6.55 1.28 -9.37
C LEU A 102 6.71 2.80 -9.22
N ARG A 103 7.85 3.37 -9.65
CA ARG A 103 8.04 4.82 -9.74
C ARG A 103 7.04 5.46 -10.71
N GLU A 104 6.79 4.82 -11.86
CA GLU A 104 5.78 5.29 -12.81
C GLU A 104 4.37 5.20 -12.22
N THR A 105 4.04 4.10 -11.54
CA THR A 105 2.76 3.95 -10.84
C THR A 105 2.56 5.02 -9.78
N VAL A 106 3.56 5.30 -8.94
CA VAL A 106 3.50 6.34 -7.91
C VAL A 106 3.39 7.74 -8.53
N ALA A 107 4.13 8.02 -9.61
CA ALA A 107 4.07 9.32 -10.30
C ALA A 107 2.68 9.60 -10.90
N ASN A 108 1.98 8.56 -11.36
CA ASN A 108 0.63 8.64 -11.92
C ASN A 108 -0.48 8.32 -10.91
N LEU A 109 -0.13 8.09 -9.64
CA LEU A 109 -1.09 7.72 -8.60
C LEU A 109 -1.99 8.91 -8.26
N ASN A 110 -3.27 8.74 -8.57
CA ASN A 110 -4.33 9.60 -8.09
C ASN A 110 -4.93 8.95 -6.84
N GLY A 111 -4.29 9.18 -5.70
CA GLY A 111 -4.66 8.60 -4.41
C GLY A 111 -4.49 9.59 -3.28
N VAL A 112 -5.16 9.30 -2.16
CA VAL A 112 -5.10 10.11 -0.94
C VAL A 112 -4.22 9.40 0.08
N GLY A 113 -3.15 10.07 0.50
CA GLY A 113 -2.19 9.56 1.47
C GLY A 113 -0.89 10.37 1.44
N ASP A 114 0.12 9.90 2.16
CA ASP A 114 1.45 10.51 2.13
C ASP A 114 2.22 10.11 0.87
N LEU A 115 1.93 10.82 -0.23
CA LEU A 115 2.59 10.59 -1.53
C LEU A 115 4.09 10.88 -1.48
N ALA A 116 4.54 11.79 -0.61
CA ALA A 116 5.94 12.15 -0.48
C ALA A 116 6.73 11.00 0.18
N THR A 117 6.20 10.46 1.27
CA THR A 117 6.79 9.29 1.95
C THR A 117 6.74 8.04 1.06
N LEU A 118 5.66 7.85 0.29
CA LEU A 118 5.56 6.75 -0.67
C LEU A 118 6.64 6.84 -1.76
N ALA A 119 6.81 8.02 -2.36
CA ALA A 119 7.86 8.25 -3.37
C ALA A 119 9.26 8.02 -2.79
N ALA A 120 9.54 8.59 -1.61
CA ALA A 120 10.81 8.39 -0.92
C ALA A 120 11.09 6.91 -0.63
N SER A 121 10.06 6.14 -0.23
CA SER A 121 10.19 4.70 0.01
C SER A 121 10.61 3.95 -1.24
N VAL A 122 10.08 4.33 -2.41
CA VAL A 122 10.46 3.72 -3.70
C VAL A 122 11.89 4.09 -4.10
N ASP A 123 12.30 5.35 -3.92
CA ASP A 123 13.66 5.79 -4.23
C ASP A 123 14.73 5.15 -3.31
N GLN A 124 14.35 4.58 -2.16
CA GLN A 124 15.25 3.80 -1.30
C GLN A 124 15.43 2.33 -1.75
N ILE A 125 14.53 1.79 -2.56
CA ILE A 125 14.57 0.37 -2.96
C ILE A 125 15.86 -0.01 -3.70
N PRO A 126 16.43 0.81 -4.62
CA PRO A 126 17.71 0.49 -5.26
C PRO A 126 18.84 0.21 -4.25
N ASN A 127 18.90 0.95 -3.15
CA ASN A 127 19.88 0.71 -2.09
C ASN A 127 19.61 -0.62 -1.37
N LEU A 128 18.34 -0.97 -1.12
CA LEU A 128 17.97 -2.27 -0.55
C LEU A 128 18.34 -3.44 -1.46
N ILE A 129 18.27 -3.28 -2.79
CA ILE A 129 18.67 -4.32 -3.74
C ILE A 129 20.16 -4.61 -3.61
N GLU A 130 20.98 -3.57 -3.51
CA GLU A 130 22.43 -3.72 -3.37
C GLU A 130 22.80 -4.35 -2.02
N ASP A 131 22.20 -3.87 -0.92
CA ASP A 131 22.46 -4.36 0.43
C ASP A 131 22.08 -5.85 0.60
N HIS A 132 20.97 -6.27 -0.01
CA HIS A 132 20.45 -7.64 0.12
C HIS A 132 20.81 -8.58 -1.05
N ARG A 133 21.76 -8.18 -1.92
CA ARG A 133 22.23 -9.04 -3.01
C ARG A 133 22.80 -10.36 -2.51
N ALA A 134 23.49 -10.35 -1.36
CA ALA A 134 24.02 -11.57 -0.73
C ALA A 134 22.91 -12.53 -0.30
N ALA A 135 21.83 -12.01 0.30
CA ALA A 135 20.69 -12.82 0.74
C ALA A 135 20.03 -13.59 -0.43
N TYR A 136 19.95 -12.97 -1.60
CA TYR A 136 19.49 -13.65 -2.83
C TYR A 136 20.42 -14.82 -3.21
N GLN A 137 21.74 -14.59 -3.19
CA GLN A 137 22.72 -15.61 -3.56
C GLN A 137 22.67 -16.79 -2.58
N GLU A 138 22.63 -16.53 -1.26
CA GLU A 138 22.49 -17.56 -0.24
C GLU A 138 21.23 -18.42 -0.44
N ARG A 139 20.07 -17.78 -0.70
CA ARG A 139 18.84 -18.53 -0.96
C ARG A 139 18.91 -19.36 -2.23
N LYS A 140 19.52 -18.84 -3.28
CA LYS A 140 19.71 -19.57 -4.54
C LYS A 140 20.60 -20.80 -4.34
N ASP A 141 21.67 -20.69 -3.56
CA ASP A 141 22.58 -21.80 -3.26
C ASP A 141 21.88 -22.87 -2.41
N VAL A 142 21.10 -22.46 -1.40
CA VAL A 142 20.27 -23.38 -0.60
C VAL A 142 19.24 -24.09 -1.48
N GLU A 143 18.55 -23.37 -2.38
CA GLU A 143 17.53 -23.97 -3.25
C GLU A 143 18.15 -24.95 -4.27
N ALA A 144 19.35 -24.64 -4.78
CA ALA A 144 20.11 -25.55 -5.63
C ALA A 144 20.48 -26.84 -4.88
N ALA A 145 21.03 -26.72 -3.66
CA ALA A 145 21.40 -27.87 -2.84
C ALA A 145 20.18 -28.75 -2.47
N VAL A 146 19.03 -28.13 -2.16
CA VAL A 146 17.78 -28.87 -1.90
C VAL A 146 17.28 -29.59 -3.15
N ARG A 147 17.37 -28.97 -4.33
CA ARG A 147 17.00 -29.60 -5.61
C ARG A 147 17.90 -30.78 -5.92
N GLU A 148 19.21 -30.67 -5.67
CA GLU A 148 20.18 -31.75 -5.88
C GLU A 148 19.97 -32.91 -4.90
N ALA A 149 19.71 -32.63 -3.62
CA ALA A 149 19.44 -33.65 -2.61
C ALA A 149 18.11 -34.42 -2.82
N LYS A 150 17.18 -33.86 -3.60
CA LYS A 150 15.90 -34.50 -3.94
C LYS A 150 15.95 -35.31 -5.24
N ARG A 151 17.07 -35.29 -5.95
CA ARG A 151 17.28 -36.00 -7.22
C ARG A 151 17.91 -37.36 -7.00
#